data_AF-A0A484VR83-F1
#
_entry.id   AF-A0A484VR83-F1
#
_cell.length_a   1.000
_cell.length_b   1.000
_cell.length_c   1.000
_cell.angle_alpha   90.00
_cell.angle_beta   90.00
_cell.angle_gamma   90.00
#
_symmetry.space_group_name_H-M   'P 1'
#
loop_
_entity.id
_entity.type
_entity.pdbx_description
1 polymer ?
#
loop_
_entity_poly.entity_id
_entity_poly.type
_entity_poly.pdbx_seq_one_letter_code
_entity_poly.pdbx_strand_id
1 'polypeptide(L)'
;MPKLKWRRWRKKGVDTGFKAVHPLTGEEIPVWAANFVLMEYGTGAVMAVPGHDQRDYEFASKYGLNIKPVILAADGSEPDLSQQALTEKGVLFQLWRV
;
A
#
# COMPACT_ATOMS: atom_id res chain seq x y z
N MET A 1 -34.64 6.60 -9.25
CA MET A 1 -33.24 7.00 -9.52
C MET A 1 -32.31 5.84 -9.17
N PRO A 2 -31.59 5.24 -10.13
CA PRO A 2 -30.72 4.11 -9.84
C PRO A 2 -29.47 4.59 -9.10
N LYS A 3 -29.21 4.01 -7.93
CA LYS A 3 -28.02 4.27 -7.10
C LYS A 3 -26.77 3.98 -7.94
N LEU A 4 -26.00 5.01 -8.29
CA LEU A 4 -24.76 4.86 -9.05
C LEU A 4 -23.81 3.87 -8.35
N LYS A 5 -23.48 2.79 -9.06
CA LYS A 5 -22.46 1.80 -8.71
C LYS A 5 -21.06 2.44 -8.79
N TRP A 6 -20.66 3.22 -7.79
CA TRP A 6 -19.28 3.71 -7.66
C TRP A 6 -18.27 2.60 -7.34
N ARG A 7 -18.75 1.41 -6.97
CA ARG A 7 -17.97 0.31 -6.36
C ARG A 7 -17.12 -0.54 -7.33
N ARG A 8 -16.84 -0.10 -8.56
CA ARG A 8 -16.28 -1.01 -9.59
C ARG A 8 -15.33 -0.39 -10.62
N TRP A 9 -14.63 0.69 -10.28
CA TRP A 9 -13.53 1.15 -11.12
C TRP A 9 -12.27 0.33 -10.81
N ARG A 10 -11.73 -0.35 -11.81
CA ARG A 10 -10.44 -1.05 -11.68
C ARG A 10 -9.38 -0.02 -11.28
N LYS A 11 -8.62 -0.31 -10.21
CA LYS A 11 -7.43 0.47 -9.86
C LYS A 11 -6.47 0.44 -11.05
N LYS A 12 -6.07 1.60 -11.52
CA LYS A 12 -5.12 1.76 -12.62
C LYS A 12 -4.01 2.67 -12.14
N GLY A 13 -2.79 2.29 -12.46
CA GLY A 13 -1.63 3.14 -12.30
C GLY A 13 -0.57 2.81 -13.33
N VAL A 14 0.40 3.73 -13.41
CA VAL A 14 1.55 3.69 -14.32
C VAL A 14 2.78 4.04 -13.50
N ASP A 15 3.87 3.29 -13.71
CA ASP A 15 5.18 3.62 -13.14
C ASP A 15 5.67 4.92 -13.77
N THR A 16 6.01 5.90 -12.94
CA THR A 16 6.49 7.20 -13.42
C THR A 16 7.95 7.15 -13.87
N GLY A 17 8.68 6.08 -13.53
CA GLY A 17 10.12 5.97 -13.72
C GLY A 17 10.94 6.69 -12.64
N PHE A 18 10.31 7.54 -11.83
CA PHE A 18 10.97 8.20 -10.70
C PHE A 18 11.07 7.28 -9.49
N LYS A 19 12.12 7.50 -8.71
CA LYS A 19 12.34 6.88 -7.40
C LYS A 19 12.35 7.96 -6.33
N ALA A 20 11.79 7.64 -5.17
CA ALA A 20 11.95 8.43 -3.96
C ALA A 20 12.84 7.67 -2.98
N VAL A 21 13.58 8.38 -2.14
CA VAL A 21 14.41 7.76 -1.10
C VAL A 21 13.59 7.69 0.19
N HIS A 22 13.44 6.49 0.75
CA HIS A 22 12.75 6.31 2.01
C HIS A 22 13.62 6.89 3.15
N PRO A 23 13.12 7.86 3.94
CA PRO A 23 13.96 8.68 4.83
C PRO A 23 14.56 7.91 6.01
N LEU A 24 13.99 6.76 6.38
CA LEU A 24 14.48 5.95 7.51
C LEU A 24 15.34 4.77 7.08
N THR A 25 15.10 4.21 5.89
CA THR A 25 15.78 2.99 5.42
C THR A 25 16.84 3.30 4.36
N GLY A 26 16.77 4.48 3.71
CA GLY A 26 17.63 4.85 2.59
C GLY A 26 17.30 4.13 1.28
N GLU A 27 16.31 3.24 1.27
CA GLU A 27 15.93 2.47 0.09
C GLU A 27 15.23 3.32 -0.96
N GLU A 28 15.48 3.02 -2.24
CA GLU A 28 14.75 3.61 -3.34
C GLU A 28 13.38 2.93 -3.50
N ILE A 29 12.31 3.71 -3.37
CA ILE A 29 10.93 3.27 -3.58
C ILE A 29 10.38 3.83 -4.89
N PRO A 30 9.67 3.02 -5.70
CA PRO A 30 9.11 3.48 -6.97
C PRO A 30 7.94 4.46 -6.76
N VAL A 31 7.88 5.51 -7.57
CA VAL A 31 6.77 6.45 -7.59
C VAL A 31 5.77 6.07 -8.68
N TRP A 32 4.51 5.87 -8.30
CA TRP A 32 3.44 5.48 -9.21
C TRP A 32 2.37 6.56 -9.31
N ALA A 33 1.93 6.85 -10.53
CA ALA A 33 0.73 7.65 -10.75
C ALA A 33 -0.48 6.72 -10.73
N ALA A 34 -1.40 6.92 -9.79
CA ALA A 34 -2.56 6.05 -9.62
C ALA A 34 -3.88 6.83 -9.59
N ASN A 35 -4.92 6.27 -10.21
CA ASN A 35 -6.20 6.95 -10.40
C ASN A 35 -7.06 7.10 -9.13
N PHE A 36 -6.62 6.55 -8.00
CA PHE A 36 -7.31 6.65 -6.71
C PHE A 36 -6.65 7.66 -5.77
N VAL A 37 -5.56 8.31 -6.19
CA VAL A 37 -4.94 9.42 -5.48
C VAL A 37 -5.51 10.71 -6.06
N LEU A 38 -6.23 11.48 -5.23
CA LEU A 38 -6.90 12.72 -5.65
C LEU A 38 -5.96 13.90 -5.41
N MET A 39 -5.64 14.65 -6.47
CA MET A 39 -4.75 15.82 -6.38
C MET A 39 -5.27 16.91 -5.44
N GLU A 40 -6.59 17.06 -5.34
CA GLU A 40 -7.26 18.09 -4.55
C GLU A 40 -7.42 17.69 -3.08
N TYR A 41 -7.05 16.46 -2.70
CA TYR A 41 -7.20 15.94 -1.34
C TYR A 41 -5.84 15.61 -0.72
N GLY A 42 -5.52 16.27 0.39
CA GLY A 42 -4.21 16.16 1.03
C GLY A 42 -3.14 16.95 0.27
N THR A 43 -2.01 16.32 -0.02
CA THR A 43 -0.89 16.90 -0.78
C THR A 43 -0.84 16.46 -2.25
N GLY A 44 -1.82 15.64 -2.68
CA GLY A 44 -1.79 14.98 -3.99
C GLY A 44 -0.85 13.77 -4.07
N ALA A 45 -0.30 13.32 -2.94
CA ALA A 45 0.54 12.13 -2.84
C ALA A 45 0.18 11.31 -1.58
N VAL A 46 0.29 9.98 -1.68
CA VAL A 46 0.03 9.05 -0.57
C VAL A 46 1.17 8.03 -0.53
N MET A 47 1.65 7.71 0.67
CA MET A 47 2.60 6.61 0.88
C MET A 47 1.82 5.29 0.89
N ALA A 48 2.18 4.38 -0.02
CA ALA A 48 1.54 3.07 -0.08
C ALA A 48 2.13 2.12 0.98
N VAL A 49 1.28 1.46 1.77
CA VAL A 49 1.69 0.44 2.75
C VAL A 49 0.90 -0.85 2.50
N PRO A 50 1.26 -1.65 1.47
CA PRO A 50 0.44 -2.77 1.00
C PRO A 50 0.18 -3.86 2.03
N GLY A 51 1.06 -4.04 3.02
CA GLY A 51 0.83 -5.04 4.07
C GLY A 51 -0.30 -4.68 5.04
N HIS A 52 -0.67 -3.39 5.13
CA HIS A 52 -1.57 -2.88 6.17
C HIS A 52 -2.67 -1.93 5.68
N ASP A 53 -2.69 -1.58 4.39
CA ASP A 53 -3.82 -0.91 3.73
C ASP A 53 -4.35 -1.80 2.60
N GLN A 54 -5.63 -2.18 2.69
CA GLN A 54 -6.26 -3.06 1.72
C GLN A 54 -6.29 -2.48 0.30
N ARG A 55 -6.32 -1.14 0.17
CA ARG A 55 -6.35 -0.50 -1.13
C ARG A 55 -4.99 -0.60 -1.81
N ASP A 56 -3.94 -0.38 -1.04
CA ASP A 56 -2.56 -0.50 -1.50
C ASP A 56 -2.21 -1.96 -1.78
N TYR A 57 -2.70 -2.90 -0.98
CA TYR A 57 -2.57 -4.34 -1.22
C TYR A 57 -3.06 -4.73 -2.61
N GLU A 58 -4.32 -4.40 -2.94
CA GLU A 58 -4.89 -4.73 -4.24
C GLU A 58 -4.12 -4.10 -5.41
N PHE A 59 -3.53 -2.92 -5.20
CA PHE A 59 -2.69 -2.28 -6.21
C PHE A 59 -1.35 -3.00 -6.34
N ALA A 60 -0.67 -3.27 -5.22
CA ALA A 60 0.61 -3.96 -5.19
C ALA A 60 0.51 -5.38 -5.74
N SER A 61 -0.48 -6.18 -5.33
CA SER A 61 -0.72 -7.52 -5.87
C SER A 61 -1.01 -7.49 -7.37
N LYS A 62 -1.73 -6.47 -7.86
CA LYS A 62 -2.03 -6.34 -9.29
C LYS A 62 -0.79 -6.00 -10.13
N TYR A 63 0.11 -5.18 -9.58
CA TYR A 63 1.29 -4.66 -10.30
C TYR A 63 2.60 -5.36 -9.91
N GLY A 64 2.55 -6.40 -9.07
CA GLY A 64 3.73 -7.15 -8.62
C GLY A 64 4.68 -6.34 -7.75
N LEU A 65 4.16 -5.38 -6.98
CA LEU A 65 4.97 -4.55 -6.08
C LEU A 65 5.24 -5.29 -4.76
N ASN A 66 6.32 -4.90 -4.09
CA ASN A 66 6.71 -5.49 -2.80
C ASN A 66 5.62 -5.28 -1.73
N ILE A 67 5.29 -6.34 -1.00
CA ILE A 67 4.33 -6.32 0.12
C ILE A 67 5.11 -6.71 1.38
N LYS A 68 5.55 -5.70 2.15
CA LYS A 68 6.34 -5.88 3.38
C LYS A 68 5.43 -5.86 4.62
N PRO A 69 5.39 -6.92 5.43
CA PRO A 69 4.72 -6.88 6.72
C PRO A 69 5.57 -6.11 7.74
N VAL A 70 4.94 -5.24 8.53
CA VAL A 70 5.59 -4.49 9.64
C VAL A 70 4.78 -4.49 10.93
N ILE A 71 3.58 -5.09 10.94
CA ILE A 71 2.73 -5.29 12.13
C ILE A 71 2.51 -6.78 12.36
N LEU A 72 2.74 -7.26 13.58
CA LEU A 72 2.46 -8.63 14.00
C LEU A 72 0.95 -8.90 14.04
N ALA A 73 0.57 -10.15 13.79
CA ALA A 73 -0.78 -10.63 14.03
C ALA A 73 -1.16 -10.54 15.52
N ALA A 74 -2.45 -10.69 15.83
CA ALA A 74 -2.97 -10.54 17.18
C ALA A 74 -2.35 -11.50 18.21
N ASP A 75 -1.84 -12.65 17.75
CA ASP A 75 -1.16 -13.67 18.57
C ASP A 75 0.36 -13.44 18.67
N GLY A 76 0.89 -12.36 18.08
CA GLY A 76 2.31 -12.02 18.07
C GLY A 76 3.13 -12.73 16.99
N SER A 77 2.49 -13.50 16.10
CA SER A 77 3.16 -14.12 14.96
C SER A 77 3.31 -13.18 13.75
N GLU A 78 4.15 -13.56 12.78
CA GLU A 78 4.21 -12.84 11.50
C GLU A 78 2.89 -13.01 10.73
N PRO A 79 2.31 -11.95 10.15
CA PRO A 79 1.01 -12.04 9.50
C PRO A 79 1.08 -12.78 8.16
N ASP A 80 0.06 -13.58 7.87
CA ASP A 80 -0.17 -14.11 6.53
C ASP A 80 -0.83 -13.05 5.64
N LEU A 81 -0.05 -12.50 4.70
CA LEU A 81 -0.48 -11.51 3.72
C LEU A 81 -0.71 -12.12 2.33
N SER A 82 -0.90 -13.45 2.22
CA SER A 82 -1.09 -14.11 0.92
C SER A 82 -2.43 -13.78 0.25
N GLN A 83 -3.45 -13.39 1.03
CA GLN A 83 -4.80 -13.12 0.55
C GLN A 83 -5.21 -11.64 0.67
N GLN A 84 -4.81 -10.96 1.74
CA GLN A 84 -5.26 -9.61 2.06
C GLN A 84 -4.30 -8.88 3.01
N ALA A 85 -4.49 -7.56 3.16
CA ALA A 85 -3.76 -6.76 4.14
C ALA A 85 -4.22 -7.05 5.58
N LEU A 86 -3.29 -6.95 6.54
CA LEU A 86 -3.61 -6.90 7.96
C LEU A 86 -3.91 -5.45 8.34
N THR A 87 -5.19 -5.10 8.46
CA THR A 87 -5.63 -3.73 8.80
C THR A 87 -5.78 -3.49 10.30
N GLU A 88 -5.73 -4.55 11.10
CA GLU A 88 -5.81 -4.44 12.56
C GLU A 88 -4.55 -3.78 13.12
N LYS A 89 -4.73 -3.00 14.19
CA LYS A 89 -3.59 -2.41 14.90
C LYS A 89 -2.89 -3.50 15.71
N GLY A 90 -1.56 -3.47 15.72
CA GLY A 90 -0.76 -4.47 16.42
C GLY A 90 0.63 -3.95 16.78
N VAL A 91 1.49 -4.87 17.19
CA VAL A 91 2.87 -4.57 17.57
C VAL A 91 3.75 -4.45 16.32
N LEU A 92 4.59 -3.41 16.29
CA LEU A 92 5.54 -3.20 15.20
C LEU A 92 6.66 -4.25 15.23
N PHE A 93 7.03 -4.77 14.05
CA PHE A 93 8.20 -5.63 13.86
C PHE A 93 8.90 -5.32 12.53
N GLN A 94 10.16 -5.76 12.38
CA GLN A 94 10.96 -5.62 11.14
C GLN A 94 11.19 -4.19 10.60
N LEU A 95 11.10 -3.15 11.44
CA LEU A 95 11.33 -1.75 11.03
C LEU A 95 12.75 -1.43 10.51
N TRP A 96 13.73 -2.31 10.73
CA TRP A 96 15.16 -2.05 10.44
C TRP A 96 15.90 -3.22 9.79
N ARG A 97 15.21 -4.34 9.49
CA ARG A 97 15.84 -5.46 8.77
C ARG A 97 15.72 -5.18 7.27
N VAL A 98 16.87 -4.85 6.70
CA VAL A 98 17.22 -4.92 5.28
C VAL A 98 17.73 -6.32 5.01
#